data_AF-A0A3G8YA16-F1
#
_entry.id   AF-A0A3G8YA16-F1
#
_cell.length_a   1.000
_cell.length_b   1.000
_cell.length_c   1.000
_cell.angle_alpha   90.00
_cell.angle_beta   90.00
_cell.angle_gamma   90.00
#
_symmetry.space_group_name_H-M   'P 1'
#
loop_
_entity.id
_entity.type
_entity.pdbx_description
1 polymer ?
#
loop_
_entity_poly.entity_id
_entity_poly.type
_entity_poly.pdbx_seq_one_letter_code
_entity_poly.pdbx_strand_id
1 'polypeptide(L)'
;MTSPLSTILGSLAGNPRTLPELSRHLGSSPEALEGMLRTLYAGGYVQEAVQGNGDCSCNGCSLKSMCRNFGDETPDFHLLRLTERGEKYLKRSL
;
A
#
# COMPACT_ATOMS: atom_id res chain seq x y z
N MET A 1 -11.73 -20.38 -9.67
CA MET A 1 -12.33 -19.70 -8.50
C MET A 1 -11.32 -18.67 -8.03
N THR A 2 -11.63 -17.38 -8.19
CA THR A 2 -10.71 -16.29 -7.80
C THR A 2 -10.63 -16.24 -6.28
N SER A 3 -9.41 -16.31 -5.74
CA SER A 3 -9.20 -16.20 -4.29
C SER A 3 -9.46 -14.75 -3.84
N PRO A 4 -9.90 -14.52 -2.59
CA PRO A 4 -10.05 -13.16 -2.06
C PRO A 4 -8.75 -12.35 -2.18
N LEU A 5 -7.59 -13.02 -2.03
CA LEU A 5 -6.27 -12.44 -2.25
C LEU A 5 -6.05 -11.97 -3.70
N SER A 6 -6.41 -12.79 -4.69
CA SER A 6 -6.25 -12.41 -6.10
C SER A 6 -7.22 -11.29 -6.50
N THR A 7 -8.36 -11.16 -5.83
CA THR A 7 -9.27 -10.01 -5.99
C THR A 7 -8.65 -8.72 -5.49
N ILE A 8 -8.05 -8.73 -4.28
CA ILE A 8 -7.36 -7.56 -3.71
C ILE A 8 -6.16 -7.18 -4.59
N LEU A 9 -5.32 -8.14 -4.96
CA LEU A 9 -4.16 -7.88 -5.82
C LEU A 9 -4.57 -7.41 -7.22
N GLY A 10 -5.66 -7.96 -7.79
CA GLY A 10 -6.22 -7.52 -9.05
C GLY A 10 -6.70 -6.06 -9.01
N SER A 11 -7.30 -5.63 -7.91
CA SER A 11 -7.77 -4.24 -7.76
C SER A 11 -6.63 -3.21 -7.66
N LEU A 12 -5.44 -3.65 -7.22
CA LEU A 12 -4.19 -2.87 -7.16
C LEU A 12 -3.34 -3.02 -8.43
N ALA A 13 -3.70 -3.92 -9.34
CA ALA A 13 -2.98 -4.14 -10.58
C ALA A 13 -3.24 -2.97 -11.54
N GLY A 14 -2.17 -2.31 -11.98
CA GLY A 14 -2.23 -1.21 -12.94
C GLY A 14 -2.63 0.15 -12.35
N ASN A 15 -3.26 0.21 -11.17
CA ASN A 15 -3.58 1.47 -10.50
C ASN A 15 -3.28 1.39 -9.00
N PRO A 16 -2.33 2.21 -8.50
CA PRO A 16 -2.15 2.38 -7.07
C PRO A 16 -3.43 2.92 -6.42
N ARG A 17 -3.80 2.42 -5.24
CA ARG A 17 -5.00 2.83 -4.52
C ARG A 17 -4.73 3.04 -3.05
N THR A 18 -5.48 3.96 -2.45
CA THR A 18 -5.50 4.18 -1.00
C THR A 18 -6.37 3.13 -0.31
N LEU A 19 -6.19 2.91 1.00
CA LEU A 19 -7.07 2.03 1.80
C LEU A 19 -8.58 2.40 1.68
N PRO A 20 -8.98 3.68 1.76
CA PRO A 20 -10.39 4.07 1.60
C PRO A 20 -10.97 3.88 0.18
N GLU A 21 -10.13 3.88 -0.85
CA GLU A 21 -10.58 3.57 -2.22
C GLU A 21 -10.71 2.07 -2.42
N LEU A 22 -9.77 1.30 -1.89
CA LEU A 22 -9.81 -0.15 -1.92
C LEU A 22 -11.03 -0.68 -1.17
N SER A 23 -11.34 -0.11 0.00
CA SER A 23 -12.53 -0.45 0.79
C SER A 23 -13.82 -0.23 0.03
N ARG A 24 -13.97 0.95 -0.59
CA ARG A 24 -15.12 1.29 -1.44
C ARG A 24 -15.22 0.38 -2.67
N HIS A 25 -14.09 0.05 -3.29
CA HIS A 25 -14.09 -0.80 -4.48
C HIS A 25 -14.47 -2.25 -4.16
N LEU A 26 -13.98 -2.79 -3.04
CA LEU A 26 -14.23 -4.17 -2.62
C LEU A 26 -15.50 -4.33 -1.76
N GLY A 27 -16.19 -3.23 -1.42
CA GLY A 27 -17.35 -3.26 -0.54
C GLY A 27 -17.04 -3.77 0.87
N SER A 28 -15.79 -3.58 1.34
CA SER A 28 -15.31 -4.03 2.65
C SER A 28 -15.03 -2.84 3.58
N SER A 29 -14.98 -3.08 4.89
CA SER A 29 -14.58 -2.04 5.82
C SER A 29 -13.06 -1.82 5.79
N PRO A 30 -12.57 -0.59 6.04
CA PRO A 30 -11.13 -0.29 6.08
C PRO A 30 -10.37 -1.17 7.09
N GLU A 31 -10.94 -1.41 8.26
CA GLU A 31 -10.32 -2.17 9.36
C GLU A 31 -10.15 -3.64 8.98
N ALA A 32 -11.14 -4.21 8.28
CA ALA A 32 -11.07 -5.58 7.78
C ALA A 32 -9.99 -5.73 6.70
N LEU A 33 -9.80 -4.71 5.85
CA LEU A 33 -8.76 -4.71 4.82
C LEU A 33 -7.36 -4.45 5.38
N GLU A 34 -7.26 -3.66 6.44
CA GLU A 34 -5.97 -3.28 7.03
C GLU A 34 -5.15 -4.49 7.47
N GLY A 35 -5.77 -5.45 8.19
CA GLY A 35 -5.09 -6.67 8.62
C GLY A 35 -4.60 -7.54 7.46
N MET A 36 -5.40 -7.63 6.39
CA MET A 36 -5.02 -8.35 5.17
C MET A 36 -3.87 -7.64 4.44
N LEU A 37 -3.93 -6.31 4.34
CA LEU A 37 -2.91 -5.50 3.70
C LEU A 37 -1.57 -5.53 4.44
N ARG A 38 -1.59 -5.48 5.79
CA ARG A 38 -0.38 -5.68 6.61
C ARG A 38 0.28 -7.03 6.32
N THR A 39 -0.53 -8.08 6.19
CA THR A 39 -0.03 -9.43 5.85
C THR A 39 0.55 -9.47 4.43
N LEU A 40 -0.12 -8.85 3.45
CA LEU A 40 0.36 -8.76 2.07
C LEU A 40 1.64 -7.94 1.95
N TYR A 41 1.74 -6.86 2.74
CA TYR A 41 2.90 -5.99 2.82
C TYR A 41 4.09 -6.73 3.41
N ALA A 42 3.90 -7.40 4.55
CA ALA A 42 4.93 -8.26 5.17
C ALA A 42 5.35 -9.42 4.25
N GLY A 43 4.41 -9.97 3.47
CA GLY A 43 4.67 -10.99 2.47
C GLY A 43 5.33 -10.48 1.18
N GLY A 44 5.50 -9.17 1.04
CA GLY A 44 6.11 -8.51 -0.12
C GLY A 44 5.26 -8.56 -1.40
N TYR A 45 3.95 -8.76 -1.31
CA TYR A 45 3.05 -8.77 -2.47
C TYR A 45 2.55 -7.36 -2.84
N VAL A 46 2.45 -6.48 -1.85
CA VAL A 46 2.11 -5.07 -2.01
C VAL A 46 3.17 -4.23 -1.33
N GLN A 47 3.33 -3.01 -1.79
CA GLN A 47 4.21 -2.03 -1.18
C GLN A 47 3.53 -0.67 -1.21
N GLU A 48 4.03 0.25 -0.40
CA GLU A 48 3.68 1.65 -0.59
C GLU A 48 4.17 2.09 -1.98
N ALA A 49 3.22 2.60 -2.76
CA ALA A 49 3.54 3.46 -3.87
C ALA A 49 4.01 4.75 -3.24
N VAL A 50 5.31 4.82 -2.98
CA VAL A 50 5.97 6.08 -2.66
C VAL A 50 5.61 6.99 -3.83
N GLN A 51 4.59 7.85 -3.66
CA GLN A 51 4.57 9.12 -4.38
C GLN A 51 5.93 9.65 -4.04
N GLY A 52 6.82 9.77 -5.04
CA GLY A 52 8.15 10.27 -4.78
C GLY A 52 7.96 11.43 -3.82
N ASN A 53 8.50 11.29 -2.61
CA ASN A 53 8.97 12.44 -1.88
C ASN A 53 9.96 13.00 -2.89
N GLY A 54 9.46 13.83 -3.81
CA GLY A 54 10.26 14.54 -4.77
C GLY A 54 11.19 15.28 -3.86
N ASP A 55 12.42 14.78 -3.78
CA ASP A 55 13.51 15.29 -2.98
C ASP A 55 13.06 16.41 -2.04
N CYS A 56 12.36 16.07 -0.95
CA CYS A 56 12.50 16.86 0.26
C CYS A 56 13.87 16.46 0.81
N SER A 57 14.91 16.81 0.05
CA SER A 57 16.26 17.07 0.48
C SER A 57 16.15 18.20 1.50
N CYS A 58 15.61 17.89 2.68
CA CYS A 58 15.84 18.65 3.90
C CYS A 58 17.29 18.40 4.36
N ASN A 59 18.26 18.42 3.43
CA ASN A 59 19.70 18.47 3.66
C ASN A 59 20.08 19.89 4.13
N GLY A 60 19.40 20.37 5.18
CA GLY A 60 19.53 21.73 5.69
C GLY A 60 18.31 22.26 6.45
N CYS A 61 17.26 21.46 6.68
CA CYS A 61 16.10 21.95 7.43
C CYS A 61 16.40 21.89 8.93
N SER A 62 16.82 23.03 9.51
CA SER A 62 17.13 23.21 10.95
C SER A 62 15.95 22.97 11.90
N LEU A 63 14.80 22.52 11.39
CA LEU A 63 13.57 22.23 12.14
C LEU A 63 13.23 20.74 12.08
N LYS A 64 14.24 19.87 12.27
CA LYS A 64 14.06 18.40 12.38
C LYS A 64 12.98 18.00 13.40
N SER A 65 12.76 18.81 14.44
CA SER A 65 11.72 18.61 15.46
C SER A 65 10.29 18.93 15.00
N MET A 66 10.10 19.61 13.85
CA MET A 66 8.79 19.94 13.29
C MET A 66 8.42 19.09 12.07
N CYS A 67 9.28 18.14 11.68
CA CYS A 67 8.92 17.11 10.71
C CYS A 67 7.85 16.23 11.35
N ARG A 68 6.59 16.53 11.01
CA ARG A 68 5.37 15.84 11.45
C ARG A 68 5.33 14.34 11.10
N ASN A 69 6.35 13.85 10.38
CA ASN A 69 6.51 12.47 9.92
C ASN A 69 7.66 11.71 10.64
N PHE A 70 8.24 12.26 11.72
CA PHE A 70 9.25 11.54 12.50
C PHE A 70 8.58 10.75 13.63
N GLY A 71 8.24 9.49 13.37
CA GLY A 71 7.80 8.56 14.43
C GLY A 71 6.40 7.96 14.29
N ASP A 72 5.74 8.07 13.14
CA ASP A 72 4.55 7.24 12.89
C ASP A 72 5.01 5.87 12.38
N GLU A 73 5.18 4.93 13.29
CA GLU A 73 5.62 3.54 13.01
C GLU A 73 4.51 2.68 12.40
N THR A 74 3.37 3.28 12.07
CA THR A 74 2.33 2.66 11.25
C THR A 74 2.54 3.06 9.80
N PRO A 75 2.70 2.09 8.85
CA PRO A 75 2.65 2.40 7.44
C PRO A 75 1.24 2.91 7.17
N ASP A 76 1.13 4.22 7.13
CA ASP A 76 -0.08 4.92 6.78
C ASP A 76 -0.28 4.55 5.32
N PHE A 77 -1.20 3.61 5.04
CA PHE A 77 -1.42 2.98 3.73
C PHE A 77 -2.02 4.01 2.74
N HIS A 78 -1.32 5.13 2.58
CA HIS A 78 -1.67 6.32 1.84
C HIS A 78 -1.79 6.01 0.37
N LEU A 79 -0.92 5.14 -0.16
CA LEU A 79 -1.01 4.69 -1.53
C LEU A 79 -0.33 3.32 -1.67
N LEU A 80 -1.09 2.29 -2.03
CA LEU A 80 -0.59 0.93 -2.20
C LEU A 80 -0.47 0.61 -3.68
N ARG A 81 0.62 -0.07 -4.06
CA ARG A 81 0.78 -0.69 -5.37
C ARG A 81 1.18 -2.15 -5.26
N LEU A 82 0.94 -2.89 -6.34
CA LEU A 82 1.50 -4.22 -6.50
C LEU A 82 3.03 -4.17 -6.62
N THR A 83 3.69 -5.17 -6.02
CA THR A 83 5.09 -5.47 -6.30
C THR A 83 5.18 -6.44 -7.50
N GLU A 84 6.38 -6.62 -8.06
CA GLU A 84 6.63 -7.66 -9.06
C GLU A 84 6.22 -9.06 -8.55
N ARG A 85 6.41 -9.33 -7.25
CA ARG A 85 5.97 -10.58 -6.61
C ARG A 85 4.45 -10.70 -6.59
N GLY A 86 3.74 -9.63 -6.22
CA GLY A 86 2.29 -9.55 -6.28
C GLY A 86 1.76 -9.81 -7.69
N GLU A 87 2.40 -9.22 -8.70
CA GLU A 87 2.04 -9.42 -10.11
C GLU A 87 2.23 -10.87 -10.56
N LYS A 88 3.37 -11.48 -10.21
CA LYS A 88 3.62 -12.90 -10.51
C LYS A 88 2.60 -13.82 -9.85
N TYR A 89 2.22 -13.53 -8.60
CA TYR A 89 1.18 -14.30 -7.90
C TYR A 89 -0.18 -14.15 -8.58
N LEU A 90 -0.56 -12.93 -8.96
CA LEU A 90 -1.81 -12.66 -9.67
C LEU A 90 -1.85 -13.38 -11.02
N LYS A 91 -0.76 -13.33 -11.80
CA LYS A 91 -0.64 -14.04 -13.09
C LYS A 91 -0.73 -15.56 -12.98
N ARG A 92 -0.35 -16.13 -11.83
CA ARG A 92 -0.47 -17.59 -11.56
C ARG A 92 -1.88 -17.98 -11.07
N SER A 93 -2.62 -17.03 -10.51
CA SER A 93 -3.93 -17.26 -9.91
C SER A 93 -5.11 -16.94 -10.84
N LEU A 94 -4.84 -16.28 -11.97
CA LEU A 94 -5.73 -16.09 -13.11
C LEU A 94 -5.73 -17.34 -14.00
#